data_AF-A0A7M2WT02-F1
#
_entry.id   AF-A0A7M2WT02-F1
#
_cell.length_a   1.000
_cell.length_b   1.000
_cell.length_c   1.000
_cell.angle_alpha   90.00
_cell.angle_beta   90.00
_cell.angle_gamma   90.00
#
_symmetry.space_group_name_H-M   'P 1'
#
loop_
_entity.id
_entity.type
_entity.pdbx_description
1 polymer ?
#
loop_
_entity_poly.entity_id
_entity_poly.type
_entity_poly.pdbx_seq_one_letter_code
_entity_poly.pdbx_strand_id
1 'polypeptide(L)'
;MDTFEIVDGVRRAKAAQLLGLGSIWAVIADTEIEFRVVINTLRSPRSSIYAQSQTSHARWESVFSAMATEPDLLPPIVIRLGDRGVLIADVIVRL
;
A
#
# COMPACT_ATOMS: atom_id res chain seq x y z
N MET A 1 -16.63 -10.62 2.51
CA MET A 1 -15.39 -10.23 1.80
C MET A 1 -14.32 -10.14 2.84
N ASP A 2 -13.26 -10.92 2.69
CA ASP A 2 -12.16 -10.87 3.63
C ASP A 2 -11.37 -9.57 3.44
N THR A 3 -11.06 -8.91 4.55
CA THR A 3 -10.22 -7.72 4.56
C THR A 3 -8.80 -8.09 4.99
N PHE A 4 -7.85 -7.27 4.55
CA PHE A 4 -6.44 -7.48 4.84
C PHE A 4 -5.84 -6.23 5.47
N GLU A 5 -5.16 -6.41 6.59
CA GLU A 5 -4.41 -5.34 7.27
C GLU A 5 -3.01 -5.26 6.68
N ILE A 6 -2.57 -4.07 6.29
CA ILE A 6 -1.21 -3.83 5.81
C ILE A 6 -0.25 -3.79 7.01
N VAL A 7 0.74 -4.66 6.99
CA VAL A 7 1.84 -4.69 7.95
C VAL A 7 2.99 -3.81 7.45
N ASP A 8 3.38 -3.95 6.18
CA ASP A 8 4.35 -3.10 5.50
C ASP A 8 3.89 -2.74 4.08
N GLY A 9 4.33 -1.58 3.59
CA GLY A 9 4.07 -1.17 2.20
C GLY A 9 2.87 -0.24 2.03
N VAL A 10 2.41 0.44 3.09
CA VAL A 10 1.29 1.41 3.03
C VAL A 10 1.46 2.46 1.93
N ARG A 11 2.68 2.95 1.70
CA ARG A 11 2.97 3.90 0.60
C ARG A 11 2.73 3.28 -0.77
N ARG A 12 3.17 2.03 -0.99
CA ARG A 12 2.95 1.30 -2.25
C ARG A 12 1.47 1.06 -2.48
N ALA A 13 0.76 0.56 -1.47
CA ALA A 13 -0.69 0.36 -1.53
C ALA A 13 -1.46 1.66 -1.83
N LYS A 14 -1.07 2.77 -1.19
CA LYS A 14 -1.71 4.07 -1.45
C LYS A 14 -1.38 4.62 -2.84
N ALA A 15 -0.13 4.50 -3.29
CA ALA A 15 0.23 4.89 -4.65
C ALA A 15 -0.56 4.09 -5.69
N ALA A 16 -0.64 2.77 -5.53
CA ALA A 16 -1.42 1.90 -6.40
C ALA A 16 -2.91 2.28 -6.42
N GLN A 17 -3.48 2.61 -5.25
CA GLN A 17 -4.85 3.11 -5.14
C GLN A 17 -5.04 4.43 -5.89
N LEU A 18 -4.13 5.40 -5.71
CA LEU A 18 -4.21 6.72 -6.37
C LEU A 18 -4.02 6.62 -7.89
N LEU A 19 -3.26 5.63 -8.35
CA LEU A 19 -3.06 5.32 -9.77
C LEU A 19 -4.22 4.51 -10.39
N GLY A 20 -5.25 4.16 -9.60
CA GLY A 20 -6.42 3.42 -10.08
C GLY A 20 -6.16 1.95 -10.40
N LEU A 21 -5.10 1.36 -9.84
CA LEU A 21 -4.86 -0.08 -9.98
C LEU A 21 -5.98 -0.86 -9.26
N GLY A 22 -6.42 -1.98 -9.84
CA GLY A 22 -7.44 -2.84 -9.23
C GLY A 22 -6.90 -3.75 -8.13
N SER A 23 -5.63 -4.15 -8.26
CA SER A 23 -4.95 -5.08 -7.36
C SER A 23 -3.46 -4.76 -7.24
N ILE A 24 -2.81 -5.23 -6.18
CA ILE A 24 -1.36 -5.12 -5.94
C ILE A 24 -0.80 -6.47 -5.46
N TRP A 25 0.48 -6.75 -5.71
CA TRP A 25 1.17 -7.91 -5.15
C TRP A 25 1.33 -7.80 -3.64
N ALA A 26 1.00 -8.87 -2.93
CA ALA A 26 1.11 -8.96 -1.49
C ALA A 26 1.56 -10.35 -1.05
N VAL A 27 2.19 -10.41 0.12
CA VAL A 27 2.56 -11.63 0.83
C VAL A 27 1.86 -11.66 2.19
N ILE A 28 1.30 -12.80 2.59
CA ILE A 28 0.75 -12.93 3.95
C ILE A 28 1.92 -13.02 4.93
N ALA A 29 1.91 -12.19 5.96
CA ALA A 29 2.88 -12.19 7.04
C ALA A 29 3.08 -13.61 7.58
N ASP A 30 4.35 -13.97 7.80
CA ASP A 30 4.75 -15.30 8.27
C ASP A 30 4.44 -16.45 7.30
N THR A 31 4.12 -16.12 6.04
CA THR A 31 4.05 -17.08 4.92
C THR A 31 4.94 -16.59 3.77
N GLU A 32 5.39 -17.50 2.92
CA GLU A 32 6.06 -17.16 1.65
C GLU A 32 5.06 -17.13 0.47
N ILE A 33 3.76 -17.01 0.76
CA ILE A 33 2.71 -17.07 -0.25
C ILE A 33 2.44 -15.67 -0.80
N GLU A 34 2.83 -15.46 -2.06
CA GLU A 34 2.56 -14.25 -2.81
C GLU A 34 1.29 -14.38 -3.67
N PHE A 35 0.48 -13.33 -3.70
CA PHE A 35 -0.72 -13.27 -4.53
C PHE A 35 -1.12 -11.81 -4.81
N ARG A 36 -2.00 -11.61 -5.79
CA ARG A 36 -2.60 -10.29 -6.04
C ARG A 36 -3.81 -10.09 -5.14
N VAL A 37 -3.80 -9.02 -4.37
CA VAL A 37 -4.91 -8.62 -3.48
C VAL A 37 -5.62 -7.40 -4.07
N VAL A 38 -6.95 -7.38 -3.98
CA VAL A 38 -7.76 -6.24 -4.42
C VAL A 38 -7.47 -5.03 -3.53
N ILE A 39 -7.15 -3.89 -4.12
CA ILE A 39 -6.71 -2.72 -3.35
C ILE A 39 -7.79 -2.22 -2.38
N ASN A 40 -9.05 -2.28 -2.78
CA ASN A 40 -10.18 -1.82 -1.94
C ASN A 40 -10.43 -2.66 -0.69
N THR A 41 -9.84 -3.86 -0.58
CA THR A 41 -9.93 -4.69 0.64
C THR A 41 -8.80 -4.41 1.63
N LEU A 42 -7.84 -3.57 1.27
CA LEU A 42 -6.67 -3.25 2.09
C LEU A 42 -6.98 -2.20 3.14
N ARG A 43 -6.49 -2.46 4.35
CA ARG A 43 -6.62 -1.56 5.51
C ARG A 43 -5.24 -1.15 6.02
N SER A 44 -5.05 0.15 6.16
CA SER A 44 -3.82 0.74 6.68
C SER A 44 -3.91 0.89 8.21
N PRO A 45 -2.85 0.58 8.96
CA PRO A 45 -2.78 0.84 10.40
C PRO A 45 -2.70 2.34 10.73
N ARG A 46 -2.54 3.20 9.72
CA ARG A 46 -2.44 4.66 9.85
C ARG A 46 -3.39 5.36 8.89
N SER A 47 -4.02 6.44 9.34
CA SER A 47 -4.89 7.29 8.52
C SER A 47 -4.15 8.34 7.69
N SER A 48 -2.85 8.50 7.87
CA SER A 48 -2.06 9.48 7.11
C SER A 48 -0.65 8.99 6.81
N ILE A 49 -0.18 9.35 5.61
CA ILE A 49 1.23 9.27 5.21
C ILE A 49 1.79 10.69 5.25
N TYR A 50 2.74 10.95 6.15
CA TYR A 50 3.44 12.23 6.24
C TYR A 50 4.64 12.23 5.28
N ALA A 51 4.63 13.15 4.33
CA ALA A 51 5.60 13.34 3.27
C ALA A 51 6.01 14.83 3.13
N GLN A 52 6.00 15.56 4.25
CA GLN A 52 6.21 17.02 4.31
C GLN A 52 7.68 17.44 4.41
N SER A 53 8.54 16.57 4.95
CA SER A 53 9.98 16.82 4.93
C SER A 53 10.56 16.42 3.57
N GLN A 54 11.59 17.13 3.10
CA GLN A 54 12.23 16.87 1.80
C GLN A 54 12.56 15.37 1.59
N THR A 55 13.16 14.72 2.60
CA THR A 55 13.48 13.28 2.52
C THR A 55 12.24 12.40 2.44
N SER A 56 11.18 12.73 3.19
CA SER A 56 9.94 11.95 3.16
C SER A 56 9.14 12.16 1.87
N HIS A 57 9.19 13.37 1.32
CA HIS A 57 8.61 13.75 0.04
C HIS A 57 9.28 12.98 -1.10
N ALA A 58 10.62 13.05 -1.20
CA ALA A 58 11.37 12.32 -2.22
C ALA A 58 11.13 10.81 -2.18
N ARG A 59 11.00 10.22 -0.97
CA ARG A 59 10.64 8.81 -0.81
C ARG A 59 9.22 8.52 -1.32
N TRP A 60 8.26 9.40 -1.05
CA TRP A 60 6.90 9.25 -1.56
C TRP A 60 6.87 9.34 -3.08
N GLU A 61 7.50 10.36 -3.67
CA GLU A 61 7.57 10.56 -5.12
C GLU A 61 8.25 9.37 -5.81
N SER A 62 9.36 8.88 -5.26
CA SER A 62 10.06 7.71 -5.80
C SER A 62 9.16 6.47 -5.82
N VAL A 63 8.42 6.19 -4.73
CA VAL A 63 7.47 5.08 -4.67
C VAL A 63 6.31 5.27 -5.64
N PHE A 64 5.76 6.49 -5.70
CA PHE A 64 4.63 6.80 -6.58
C PHE A 64 5.02 6.65 -8.05
N SER A 65 6.17 7.19 -8.44
CA SER A 65 6.70 7.10 -9.80
C SER A 65 6.98 5.64 -10.19
N ALA A 66 7.67 4.88 -9.32
CA ALA A 66 7.94 3.46 -9.59
C ALA A 66 6.66 2.63 -9.74
N MET A 67 5.63 2.92 -8.93
CA MET A 67 4.32 2.26 -9.05
C MET A 67 3.58 2.65 -10.34
N ALA A 68 3.82 3.84 -10.87
CA ALA A 68 3.22 4.30 -12.12
C ALA A 68 3.90 3.69 -13.36
N THR A 69 5.20 3.40 -13.29
CA THR A 69 5.96 2.86 -14.41
C THR A 69 5.97 1.34 -14.44
N GLU A 70 6.30 0.70 -13.32
CA GLU A 70 6.57 -0.74 -13.25
C GLU A 70 6.02 -1.33 -11.93
N PRO A 71 4.69 -1.30 -11.71
CA PRO A 71 4.08 -1.73 -10.45
C PRO A 71 4.40 -3.19 -10.08
N ASP A 72 4.59 -4.04 -11.09
CA ASP A 72 4.83 -5.48 -10.93
C ASP A 72 6.30 -5.81 -10.57
N LEU A 73 7.23 -4.86 -10.66
CA LEU A 73 8.63 -5.04 -10.26
C LEU A 73 8.90 -4.57 -8.83
N LEU A 74 7.94 -3.90 -8.20
CA LEU A 74 8.05 -3.52 -6.80
C LEU A 74 7.86 -4.74 -5.89
N PRO A 75 8.62 -4.82 -4.79
CA PRO A 75 8.42 -5.91 -3.84
C PRO A 75 6.99 -5.89 -3.27
N PRO A 76 6.41 -7.09 -3.03
CA PRO A 76 5.06 -7.21 -2.52
C PRO A 76 4.88 -6.43 -1.21
N ILE A 77 3.65 -5.97 -0.96
CA ILE A 77 3.30 -5.46 0.38
C ILE A 77 3.13 -6.62 1.35
N VAL A 78 3.39 -6.40 2.63
CA VAL A 78 3.17 -7.42 3.66
C VAL A 78 1.80 -7.18 4.28
N ILE A 79 0.96 -8.21 4.30
CA ILE A 79 -0.41 -8.12 4.82
C ILE A 79 -0.69 -9.24 5.82
N ARG A 80 -1.75 -9.10 6.60
CA ARG A 80 -2.35 -10.20 7.36
C ARG A 80 -3.86 -10.16 7.25
N LEU A 81 -4.50 -11.29 7.47
CA LEU A 81 -5.97 -11.32 7.56
C LEU A 81 -6.42 -10.46 8.74
N GLY A 82 -7.44 -9.63 8.54
CA GLY A 82 -8.02 -8.80 9.59
C GLY A 82 -8.65 -7.50 9.09
N ASP A 83 -9.24 -6.75 10.02
CA ASP A 83 -10.05 -5.58 9.73
C ASP A 83 -9.61 -4.32 10.49
N ARG A 84 -8.47 -4.35 11.20
CA ARG A 84 -7.98 -3.17 11.92
C ARG A 84 -7.48 -2.07 10.98
N GLY A 85 -7.62 -0.83 11.45
CA GLY A 85 -7.14 0.37 10.76
C GLY A 85 -8.23 1.09 9.96
N VAL A 86 -7.83 1.73 8.87
CA VAL A 86 -8.74 2.44 7.94
C VAL A 86 -8.57 1.90 6.53
N LEU A 87 -9.58 2.00 5.67
CA LEU A 87 -9.43 1.58 4.28
C LEU A 87 -8.31 2.39 3.61
N ILE A 88 -7.57 1.77 2.70
CA ILE A 88 -6.49 2.46 1.97
C ILE A 88 -7.00 3.67 1.18
N ALA A 89 -8.26 3.63 0.74
CA ALA A 89 -8.96 4.75 0.12
C ALA A 89 -9.03 5.99 1.05
N ASP A 90 -9.23 5.77 2.36
CA ASP A 90 -9.39 6.83 3.36
C ASP A 90 -8.05 7.38 3.90
N VAL A 91 -6.93 6.76 3.53
CA VAL A 91 -5.60 7.24 3.94
C VAL A 91 -5.26 8.54 3.21
N ILE A 92 -4.88 9.58 3.95
CA ILE A 92 -4.51 10.88 3.39
C ILE A 92 -2.99 10.97 3.22
N VAL A 93 -2.51 11.41 2.05
CA VAL A 93 -1.10 11.76 1.85
C VAL A 93 -0.93 13.24 2.16
N ARG A 94 -0.06 13.56 3.12
CA ARG A 94 0.26 14.94 3.52
C ARG A 94 1.62 15.30 2.93
N LEU A 95 1.59 16.00 1.80
CA LEU A 95 2.77 16.52 1.11
C LEU A 95 3.30 17.80 1.77
#